data_AF-A0A965QAL2-F1
#
_entry.id   AF-A0A965QAL2-F1
#
_cell.length_a   1.000
_cell.length_b   1.000
_cell.length_c   1.000
_cell.angle_alpha   90.00
_cell.angle_beta   90.00
_cell.angle_gamma   90.00
#
_symmetry.space_group_name_H-M   'P 1'
#
loop_
_entity.id
_entity.type
_entity.pdbx_description
1 polymer ?
#
loop_
_entity_poly.entity_id
_entity_poly.type
_entity_poly.pdbx_seq_one_letter_code
_entity_poly.pdbx_strand_id
1 'polypeptide(L)'
;MTPEQRADRLFDRVMRYGSEGKQDSARIFAPMAIQAYEMIGALDTHRRYDIGMIAVIAGDAGIAKAQADTILSASPTHLLGLVVAMKAAGLANKPAERAAFEKRLVAAKDAELAKKLPEYESHRGDIDGALKAMVKK
;
A
#
# COMPACT_ATOMS: atom_id res chain seq x y z
N MET A 1 17.20 4.34 18.30
CA MET A 1 16.26 3.88 17.25
C MET A 1 14.97 3.51 17.94
N THR A 2 13.89 4.26 17.69
CA THR A 2 12.56 3.96 18.23
C THR A 2 11.95 2.73 17.53
N PRO A 3 10.87 2.14 18.06
CA PRO A 3 10.12 1.08 17.36
C PRO A 3 9.67 1.50 15.95
N GLU A 4 9.23 2.74 15.78
CA GLU A 4 8.83 3.32 14.50
C GLU A 4 10.00 3.36 13.53
N GLN A 5 11.13 3.95 13.95
CA GLN A 5 12.34 4.02 13.11
C GLN A 5 12.86 2.63 12.69
N ARG A 6 12.60 1.61 13.51
CA ARG A 6 12.93 0.22 13.16
C ARG A 6 12.00 -0.31 12.06
N ALA A 7 10.70 -0.08 12.18
CA ALA A 7 9.70 -0.49 11.18
C ALA A 7 9.97 0.21 9.84
N ASP A 8 10.19 1.53 9.86
CA ASP A 8 10.46 2.33 8.65
C ASP A 8 11.73 1.84 7.93
N ARG A 9 12.80 1.54 8.66
CA ARG A 9 14.03 0.99 8.07
C ARG A 9 13.80 -0.37 7.39
N LEU A 10 12.94 -1.21 7.97
CA LEU A 10 12.59 -2.51 7.39
C LEU A 10 11.66 -2.34 6.17
N PHE A 11 10.71 -1.41 6.24
CA PHE A 11 9.89 -1.00 5.11
C PHE A 11 10.76 -0.56 3.93
N ASP A 12 11.66 0.42 4.14
CA ASP A 12 12.57 0.92 3.11
C ASP A 12 13.40 -0.19 2.48
N ARG A 13 13.86 -1.14 3.30
CA ARG A 13 14.61 -2.30 2.84
C ARG A 13 13.78 -3.19 1.93
N VAL A 14 12.53 -3.50 2.30
CA VAL A 14 11.62 -4.31 1.48
C VAL A 14 11.32 -3.60 0.16
N MET A 15 10.95 -2.32 0.23
CA MET A 15 10.60 -1.51 -0.95
C MET A 15 11.78 -1.41 -1.92
N ARG A 16 12.99 -1.16 -1.40
CA ARG A 16 14.20 -1.11 -2.22
C ARG A 16 14.48 -2.45 -2.90
N TYR A 17 14.41 -3.57 -2.19
CA TYR A 17 14.58 -4.89 -2.82
C TYR A 17 13.52 -5.17 -3.89
N GLY A 18 12.28 -4.76 -3.64
CA GLY A 18 11.21 -4.80 -4.64
C GLY A 18 11.56 -4.02 -5.91
N SER A 19 12.03 -2.78 -5.76
CA SER A 19 12.43 -1.93 -6.90
C SER A 19 13.66 -2.44 -7.66
N GLU A 20 14.58 -3.13 -6.97
CA GLU A 20 15.78 -3.73 -7.56
C GLU A 20 15.48 -5.09 -8.24
N GLY A 21 14.23 -5.55 -8.24
CA GLY A 21 13.83 -6.87 -8.77
C GLY A 21 14.26 -8.06 -7.89
N LYS A 22 14.77 -7.81 -6.68
CA LYS A 22 15.26 -8.83 -5.74
C LYS A 22 14.12 -9.35 -4.88
N GLN A 23 13.13 -9.97 -5.50
CA GLN A 23 11.90 -10.41 -4.82
C GLN A 23 12.17 -11.40 -3.68
N ASP A 24 13.11 -12.33 -3.82
CA ASP A 24 13.41 -13.30 -2.75
C ASP A 24 13.95 -12.61 -1.50
N SER A 25 14.82 -11.61 -1.67
CA SER A 25 15.27 -10.77 -0.56
C SER A 25 14.11 -10.00 0.07
N ALA A 26 13.22 -9.42 -0.74
CA ALA A 26 12.07 -8.70 -0.22
C ALA A 26 11.15 -9.62 0.62
N ARG A 27 10.90 -10.85 0.16
CA ARG A 27 10.10 -11.86 0.88
C ARG A 27 10.71 -12.27 2.22
N ILE A 28 12.04 -12.35 2.31
CA ILE A 28 12.74 -12.66 3.57
C ILE A 28 12.49 -11.57 4.61
N PHE A 29 12.55 -10.30 4.21
CA PHE A 29 12.42 -9.17 5.14
C PHE A 29 10.98 -8.75 5.41
N ALA A 30 10.02 -9.09 4.55
CA ALA A 30 8.63 -8.67 4.67
C ALA A 30 7.98 -9.07 6.01
N PRO A 31 8.06 -10.33 6.50
CA PRO A 31 7.50 -10.70 7.79
C PRO A 31 8.12 -9.92 8.96
N MET A 32 9.42 -9.62 8.88
CA MET A 32 10.11 -8.83 9.92
C MET A 32 9.60 -7.38 9.94
N ALA A 33 9.37 -6.79 8.76
CA ALA A 33 8.84 -5.44 8.65
C ALA A 33 7.40 -5.38 9.20
N ILE A 34 6.54 -6.33 8.82
CA ILE A 34 5.15 -6.41 9.30
C ILE A 34 5.12 -6.55 10.83
N GLN A 35 5.91 -7.48 11.38
CA GLN A 35 6.00 -7.66 12.83
C GLN A 35 6.48 -6.38 13.54
N ALA A 36 7.43 -5.64 12.94
CA ALA A 36 7.91 -4.40 13.53
C ALA A 36 6.80 -3.33 13.62
N TYR A 37 5.91 -3.24 12.61
CA TYR A 37 4.74 -2.35 12.70
C TYR A 37 3.73 -2.82 13.74
N GLU A 38 3.45 -4.13 13.83
CA GLU A 38 2.53 -4.69 14.83
C GLU A 38 2.99 -4.41 16.27
N MET A 39 4.29 -4.32 16.51
CA MET A 39 4.88 -3.99 17.81
C MET A 39 4.72 -2.52 18.22
N ILE A 40 4.41 -1.60 17.29
CA ILE A 40 4.17 -0.18 17.60
C ILE A 40 2.83 0.01 18.32
N GLY A 41 1.87 -0.89 18.09
CA GLY A 41 0.53 -0.84 18.67
C GLY A 41 -0.54 -0.49 17.65
N ALA A 42 -1.46 0.41 18.00
CA ALA A 42 -2.59 0.76 17.13
C ALA A 42 -2.12 1.32 15.78
N LEU A 43 -2.57 0.68 14.69
CA LEU A 43 -2.21 1.05 13.32
C LEU A 43 -3.20 2.06 12.75
N ASP A 44 -2.69 3.26 12.44
CA ASP A 44 -3.37 4.25 11.62
C ASP A 44 -3.35 3.87 10.12
N THR A 45 -4.00 4.70 9.28
CA THR A 45 -4.07 4.48 7.84
C THR A 45 -2.70 4.43 7.17
N HIS A 46 -1.75 5.27 7.62
CA HIS A 46 -0.41 5.32 7.07
C HIS A 46 0.33 3.99 7.29
N ARG A 47 0.35 3.50 8.53
CA ARG A 47 1.01 2.21 8.85
C ARG A 47 0.32 1.03 8.18
N ARG A 48 -1.01 1.06 8.04
CA ARG A 48 -1.75 0.03 7.29
C ARG A 48 -1.39 0.03 5.81
N TYR A 49 -1.21 1.21 5.22
CA TYR A 49 -0.73 1.35 3.86
C TYR A 49 0.65 0.73 3.70
N ASP A 50 1.58 1.03 4.62
CA ASP A 50 2.95 0.50 4.57
C ASP A 50 2.98 -1.03 4.65
N ILE A 51 2.24 -1.63 5.59
CA ILE A 51 2.07 -3.08 5.68
C ILE A 51 1.47 -3.65 4.39
N GLY A 52 0.45 -2.98 3.85
CA GLY A 52 -0.19 -3.37 2.59
C GLY A 52 0.80 -3.37 1.42
N MET A 53 1.68 -2.38 1.33
CA MET A 53 2.71 -2.29 0.29
C MET A 53 3.82 -3.32 0.48
N ILE A 54 4.25 -3.59 1.71
CA ILE A 54 5.17 -4.70 2.04
C ILE A 54 4.58 -6.03 1.53
N ALA A 55 3.31 -6.29 1.84
CA ALA A 55 2.62 -7.50 1.41
C ALA A 55 2.53 -7.56 -0.12
N VAL A 56 2.26 -6.44 -0.81
CA VAL A 56 2.27 -6.38 -2.27
C VAL A 56 3.63 -6.78 -2.84
N ILE A 57 4.72 -6.23 -2.30
CA ILE A 57 6.08 -6.54 -2.78
C ILE A 57 6.44 -8.00 -2.49
N ALA A 58 6.00 -8.54 -1.36
CA ALA A 58 6.21 -9.95 -1.01
C ALA A 58 5.37 -10.92 -1.87
N GLY A 59 4.33 -10.42 -2.54
CA GLY A 59 3.36 -11.24 -3.28
C GLY A 59 2.24 -11.81 -2.41
N ASP A 60 2.05 -11.29 -1.20
CA ASP A 60 0.98 -11.71 -0.30
C ASP A 60 -0.30 -10.88 -0.56
N ALA A 61 -1.13 -11.38 -1.46
CA ALA A 61 -2.41 -10.76 -1.77
C ALA A 61 -3.38 -10.73 -0.58
N GLY A 62 -3.27 -11.68 0.35
CA GLY A 62 -4.18 -11.82 1.50
C GLY A 62 -3.96 -10.70 2.51
N ILE A 63 -2.72 -10.50 2.95
CA ILE A 63 -2.36 -9.41 3.86
C ILE A 63 -2.61 -8.05 3.21
N ALA A 64 -2.21 -7.88 1.94
CA ALA A 64 -2.44 -6.64 1.22
C ALA A 64 -3.95 -6.29 1.17
N LYS A 65 -4.79 -7.27 0.84
CA LYS A 65 -6.24 -7.08 0.82
C LYS A 65 -6.79 -6.72 2.20
N ALA A 66 -6.37 -7.41 3.26
CA ALA A 66 -6.87 -7.14 4.61
C ALA A 66 -6.57 -5.70 5.08
N GLN A 67 -5.38 -5.17 4.77
CA GLN A 67 -5.07 -3.78 5.08
C GLN A 67 -5.89 -2.80 4.24
N ALA A 68 -6.04 -3.07 2.94
CA ALA A 68 -6.86 -2.25 2.06
C ALA A 68 -8.34 -2.22 2.51
N ASP A 69 -8.91 -3.38 2.85
CA ASP A 69 -10.28 -3.48 3.35
C ASP A 69 -10.47 -2.66 4.62
N THR A 70 -9.51 -2.70 5.54
CA THR A 70 -9.59 -1.92 6.78
C THR A 70 -9.58 -0.42 6.49
N ILE A 71 -8.66 0.06 5.65
CA ILE A 71 -8.60 1.47 5.24
C ILE A 71 -9.91 1.90 4.57
N LEU A 72 -10.42 1.08 3.65
CA LEU A 72 -11.63 1.38 2.87
C LEU A 72 -12.93 1.23 3.68
N SER A 73 -12.93 0.45 4.76
CA SER A 73 -14.04 0.40 5.70
C SER A 73 -14.19 1.71 6.48
N ALA A 74 -13.07 2.34 6.83
CA ALA A 74 -13.05 3.63 7.52
C ALA A 74 -13.31 4.80 6.56
N SER A 75 -12.77 4.72 5.34
CA SER A 75 -12.96 5.74 4.30
C SER A 75 -13.02 5.08 2.91
N PRO A 76 -14.22 4.87 2.35
CA PRO A 76 -14.41 4.13 1.09
C PRO A 76 -13.73 4.72 -0.15
N THR A 77 -13.33 5.99 -0.08
CA THR A 77 -12.69 6.73 -1.17
C THR A 77 -11.20 6.96 -0.92
N HIS A 78 -10.64 6.49 0.21
CA HIS A 78 -9.25 6.76 0.57
C HIS A 78 -8.26 6.26 -0.48
N LEU A 79 -7.40 7.16 -0.99
CA LEU A 79 -6.54 6.86 -2.14
C LEU A 79 -5.56 5.73 -1.85
N LEU A 80 -4.90 5.77 -0.69
CA LEU A 80 -3.96 4.72 -0.26
C LEU A 80 -4.63 3.35 -0.15
N GLY A 81 -5.87 3.28 0.37
CA GLY A 81 -6.64 2.04 0.43
C GLY A 81 -6.98 1.50 -0.96
N LEU A 82 -7.39 2.39 -1.89
CA LEU A 82 -7.69 2.02 -3.27
C LEU A 82 -6.44 1.55 -4.03
N VAL A 83 -5.28 2.17 -3.80
CA VAL A 83 -3.99 1.77 -4.37
C VAL A 83 -3.59 0.37 -3.92
N VAL A 84 -3.68 0.06 -2.63
CA VAL A 84 -3.36 -1.29 -2.13
C VAL A 84 -4.40 -2.31 -2.63
N ALA A 85 -5.69 -1.96 -2.64
CA ALA A 85 -6.75 -2.86 -3.10
C ALA A 85 -6.56 -3.30 -4.56
N MET A 86 -6.26 -2.36 -5.47
CA MET A 86 -6.02 -2.70 -6.88
C MET A 86 -4.77 -3.57 -7.07
N LYS A 87 -3.71 -3.34 -6.27
CA LYS A 87 -2.47 -4.13 -6.32
C LYS A 87 -2.73 -5.55 -5.79
N ALA A 88 -3.44 -5.68 -4.67
CA ALA A 88 -3.85 -6.96 -4.10
C ALA A 88 -4.72 -7.77 -5.07
N ALA A 89 -5.71 -7.13 -5.71
CA ALA A 89 -6.52 -7.77 -6.73
C ALA A 89 -5.69 -8.21 -7.96
N GLY A 90 -4.68 -7.43 -8.34
CA GLY A 90 -3.72 -7.80 -9.37
C GLY A 90 -2.93 -9.07 -9.00
N LEU A 91 -2.40 -9.15 -7.78
CA LEU A 91 -1.69 -10.33 -7.27
C LEU A 91 -2.59 -11.56 -7.19
N ALA A 92 -3.85 -11.38 -6.82
CA ALA A 92 -4.84 -12.44 -6.75
C ALA A 92 -5.38 -12.90 -8.12
N ASN A 93 -4.85 -12.36 -9.24
CA ASN A 93 -5.34 -12.62 -10.59
C ASN A 93 -6.84 -12.33 -10.77
N LYS A 94 -7.31 -11.24 -10.15
CA LYS A 94 -8.71 -10.79 -10.19
C LYS A 94 -8.87 -9.51 -11.01
N PRO A 95 -8.85 -9.58 -12.36
CA PRO A 95 -8.82 -8.40 -13.22
C PRO A 95 -10.07 -7.52 -13.10
N ALA A 96 -11.25 -8.12 -12.88
CA ALA A 96 -12.48 -7.37 -12.68
C ALA A 96 -12.48 -6.55 -11.39
N GLU A 97 -12.06 -7.16 -10.26
CA GLU A 97 -11.91 -6.46 -8.98
C GLU A 97 -10.87 -5.35 -9.08
N ARG A 98 -9.72 -5.65 -9.71
CA ARG A 98 -8.68 -4.65 -9.97
C ARG A 98 -9.25 -3.46 -10.73
N ALA A 99 -9.89 -3.68 -11.87
CA ALA A 99 -10.46 -2.61 -12.69
C ALA A 99 -11.52 -1.77 -11.92
N ALA A 100 -12.29 -2.40 -11.03
CA ALA A 100 -13.24 -1.68 -10.18
C ALA A 100 -12.54 -0.71 -9.21
N PHE A 101 -11.45 -1.14 -8.57
CA PHE A 101 -10.64 -0.27 -7.71
C PHE A 101 -9.91 0.83 -8.50
N GLU A 102 -9.40 0.52 -9.70
CA GLU A 102 -8.78 1.50 -10.59
C GLU A 102 -9.77 2.64 -10.93
N LYS A 103 -11.01 2.29 -11.32
CA LYS A 103 -12.08 3.27 -11.58
C LYS A 103 -12.41 4.12 -10.36
N ARG A 104 -12.52 3.51 -9.17
CA ARG A 104 -12.78 4.22 -7.92
C ARG A 104 -11.65 5.20 -7.57
N LEU A 105 -10.40 4.81 -7.80
CA LEU A 105 -9.24 5.67 -7.54
C LEU A 105 -9.30 6.94 -8.40
N VAL A 106 -9.55 6.79 -9.70
CA VAL A 106 -9.69 7.93 -10.62
C VAL A 106 -10.85 8.84 -10.21
N ALA A 107 -11.99 8.27 -9.83
CA ALA A 107 -13.16 9.04 -9.43
C ALA A 107 -12.96 9.79 -8.10
N ALA A 108 -12.19 9.23 -7.16
CA ALA A 108 -11.96 9.82 -5.84
C ALA A 108 -10.83 10.86 -5.84
N LYS A 109 -9.92 10.85 -6.82
CA LYS A 109 -8.63 11.56 -6.78
C LYS A 109 -8.76 13.04 -6.39
N ASP A 110 -9.64 13.81 -7.04
CA ASP A 110 -9.64 15.27 -6.88
C ASP A 110 -10.24 15.66 -5.53
N ALA A 111 -11.32 14.99 -5.13
CA ALA A 111 -11.97 15.20 -3.84
C ALA A 111 -11.10 14.78 -2.66
N GLU A 112 -10.36 13.67 -2.78
CA GLU A 112 -9.44 13.21 -1.74
C GLU A 112 -8.19 14.08 -1.64
N LEU A 113 -7.56 14.42 -2.75
CA LEU A 113 -6.37 15.27 -2.75
C LEU A 113 -6.66 16.68 -2.21
N ALA A 114 -7.88 17.19 -2.39
CA ALA A 114 -8.30 18.46 -1.79
C ALA A 114 -8.30 18.45 -0.25
N LYS A 115 -8.35 17.27 0.39
CA LYS A 115 -8.31 17.13 1.85
C LYS A 115 -6.93 17.39 2.45
N LYS A 116 -5.86 17.35 1.63
CA LYS A 116 -4.47 17.61 2.04
C LYS A 116 -4.04 16.80 3.28
N LEU A 117 -4.40 15.51 3.30
CA LEU A 117 -4.01 14.62 4.39
C LEU A 117 -2.47 14.44 4.40
N PRO A 118 -1.80 14.49 5.56
CA PRO A 118 -0.34 14.34 5.63
C PRO A 118 0.19 13.08 4.94
N GLU A 119 -0.52 11.96 5.07
CA GLU A 119 -0.16 10.69 4.45
C GLU A 119 -0.26 10.72 2.91
N TYR A 120 -1.07 11.59 2.32
CA TYR A 120 -1.11 11.78 0.87
C TYR A 120 0.12 12.52 0.35
N GLU A 121 0.65 13.45 1.14
CA GLU A 121 1.91 14.12 0.81
C GLU A 121 3.09 13.14 0.95
N SER A 122 3.14 12.37 2.04
CA SER A 122 4.17 11.34 2.24
C SER A 122 4.19 10.29 1.14
N HIS A 123 3.03 9.92 0.61
CA HIS A 123 2.87 8.85 -0.38
C HIS A 123 2.48 9.37 -1.77
N ARG A 124 2.77 10.64 -2.06
CA ARG A 124 2.39 11.30 -3.32
C ARG A 124 2.88 10.55 -4.55
N GLY A 125 4.13 10.09 -4.52
CA GLY A 125 4.75 9.34 -5.61
C GLY A 125 4.01 8.05 -5.95
N ASP A 126 3.49 7.33 -4.94
CA ASP A 126 2.74 6.09 -5.15
C ASP A 126 1.35 6.36 -5.73
N ILE A 127 0.66 7.40 -5.24
CA ILE A 127 -0.64 7.83 -5.76
C ILE A 127 -0.51 8.25 -7.23
N ASP A 128 0.46 9.11 -7.54
CA ASP A 128 0.68 9.60 -8.90
C ASP A 128 1.15 8.48 -9.83
N GLY A 129 2.02 7.58 -9.34
CA GLY A 129 2.46 6.40 -10.07
C GLY A 129 1.30 5.46 -10.41
N ALA A 130 0.40 5.21 -9.45
CA ALA A 130 -0.81 4.43 -9.64
C ALA A 130 -1.73 5.05 -10.71
N LEU A 131 -1.99 6.35 -10.63
CA LEU A 131 -2.83 7.08 -11.58
C LEU A 131 -2.22 7.08 -12.98
N LYS A 132 -0.91 7.32 -13.10
CA LYS A 132 -0.18 7.35 -14.38
C LYS A 132 -0.19 5.99 -15.08
N ALA A 133 -0.12 4.89 -14.32
CA ALA A 133 -0.17 3.54 -14.88
C ALA A 133 -1.51 3.22 -15.56
N MET A 134 -2.60 3.92 -15.21
CA MET A 134 -3.93 3.71 -15.80
C MET A 134 -4.10 4.44 -17.13
N VAL A 135 -3.35 5.52 -17.36
CA VAL A 135 -3.40 6.31 -18.61
C VAL A 135 -2.57 5.67 -19.72
N LYS A 136 -1.62 4.78 -19.37
CA LYS A 136 -0.69 4.12 -20.30
C LYS A 136 -1.18 2.77 -20.86
N LYS A 137 -2.42 2.36 -20.55
CA LYS A 137 -3.06 1.15 -21.11
C LYS A 137 -3.94 1.53 -22.27
#